data_AF-A0A833X6W1-F1
#
_entry.id   AF-A0A833X6W1-F1
#
_cell.length_a   1.000
_cell.length_b   1.000
_cell.length_c   1.000
_cell.angle_alpha   90.00
_cell.angle_beta   90.00
_cell.angle_gamma   90.00
#
_symmetry.space_group_name_H-M   'P 1'
#
loop_
_entity.id
_entity.type
_entity.pdbx_description
1 polymer ?
#
loop_
_entity_poly.entity_id
_entity_poly.type
_entity_poly.pdbx_seq_one_letter_code
_entity_poly.pdbx_strand_id
1 'polypeptide(L)'
;MSKHEETTPRIWPFGGDSTHPFNLFHKRPSQSNQFGRLFETDPKECKQLQDLDLMVSFANITKGSMAGPYYNSRATKISVVIEGEGYFEMACPHLSSSGSRGQREGSGSSRRRSRSGPSYQQIRGRLRPGMVFVAPAGHPVAVIASRNKNLQVLCFDVNAQGNIRFPLAGKNNIVNEFEKEAKELAFNFPAREVEKIFRNQDQEFFFPGPSRQPEEGGRAFE
;
A
#
# COMPACT_ATOMS: atom_id res chain seq x y z
N MET A 1 9.13 -20.03 -52.90
CA MET A 1 8.20 -19.16 -52.17
C MET A 1 8.76 -18.97 -50.76
N SER A 2 9.42 -17.83 -50.52
CA SER A 2 10.04 -17.52 -49.23
C SER A 2 8.96 -16.96 -48.31
N LYS A 3 8.72 -17.60 -47.16
CA LYS A 3 7.79 -17.08 -46.15
C LYS A 3 8.48 -15.94 -45.42
N HIS A 4 7.96 -14.73 -45.63
CA HIS A 4 8.26 -13.57 -44.79
C HIS A 4 7.64 -13.84 -43.41
N GLU A 5 8.47 -14.04 -42.39
CA GLU A 5 8.06 -13.84 -41.01
C GLU A 5 8.12 -12.33 -40.72
N GLU A 6 6.98 -11.73 -40.42
CA GLU A 6 6.88 -10.36 -39.92
C GLU A 6 7.49 -10.30 -38.51
N THR A 7 8.72 -9.82 -38.41
CA THR A 7 9.32 -9.43 -37.14
C THR A 7 8.61 -8.20 -36.59
N THR A 8 7.84 -8.40 -35.52
CA THR A 8 7.20 -7.33 -34.73
C THR A 8 8.28 -6.42 -34.12
N PRO A 9 8.14 -5.08 -34.18
CA PRO A 9 9.18 -4.18 -33.71
C PRO A 9 9.34 -4.24 -32.19
N ARG A 10 10.60 -4.34 -31.75
CA ARG A 10 11.02 -4.54 -30.35
C ARG A 10 11.07 -3.21 -29.61
N ILE A 11 10.32 -3.09 -28.51
CA ILE A 11 10.35 -1.91 -27.62
C ILE A 11 11.41 -2.15 -26.54
N TRP A 12 12.35 -1.22 -26.41
CA TRP A 12 13.33 -1.22 -25.33
C TRP A 12 12.63 -1.00 -23.98
N PRO A 13 13.02 -1.71 -22.89
CA PRO A 13 14.22 -2.53 -22.72
C PRO A 13 13.99 -4.05 -22.93
N PHE A 14 12.90 -4.47 -23.59
CA PHE A 14 12.50 -5.87 -23.69
C PHE A 14 13.32 -6.63 -24.74
N GLY A 15 14.60 -6.89 -24.43
CA GLY A 15 15.49 -7.77 -25.17
C GLY A 15 15.72 -9.08 -24.42
N GLY A 16 14.78 -10.02 -24.51
CA GLY A 16 14.93 -11.38 -23.98
C GLY A 16 14.11 -12.36 -24.82
N ASP A 17 14.57 -13.62 -24.89
CA ASP A 17 13.88 -14.72 -25.59
C ASP A 17 12.40 -14.76 -25.22
N SER A 18 11.54 -15.03 -26.21
CA SER A 18 10.08 -14.97 -26.11
C SER A 18 9.54 -15.72 -24.90
N THR A 19 9.42 -15.04 -23.77
CA THR A 19 8.86 -15.62 -22.55
C THR A 19 7.34 -15.65 -22.67
N HIS A 20 6.74 -16.83 -22.50
CA HIS A 20 5.30 -17.02 -22.51
C HIS A 20 4.59 -16.13 -21.46
N PRO A 21 3.33 -15.71 -21.72
CA PRO A 21 2.55 -15.00 -20.71
C PRO A 21 2.39 -15.86 -19.46
N PHE A 22 2.45 -15.24 -18.28
CA PHE A 22 2.15 -15.91 -17.01
C PHE A 22 0.74 -15.58 -16.53
N ASN A 23 0.07 -16.56 -15.92
CA ASN A 23 -1.23 -16.35 -15.28
C ASN A 23 -1.04 -16.18 -13.77
N LEU A 24 -1.27 -14.96 -13.27
CA LEU A 24 -1.18 -14.65 -11.84
C LEU A 24 -2.16 -15.47 -10.97
N PHE A 25 -3.27 -15.93 -11.55
CA PHE A 25 -4.35 -16.64 -10.84
C PHE A 25 -4.19 -18.16 -10.80
N HIS A 26 -3.18 -18.73 -11.47
CA HIS A 26 -2.95 -20.18 -11.43
C HIS A 26 -2.40 -20.67 -10.09
N LYS A 27 -1.79 -19.78 -9.30
CA LYS A 27 -1.30 -20.13 -7.97
C LYS A 27 -2.32 -19.85 -6.88
N ARG A 28 -2.09 -20.46 -5.72
CA ARG A 28 -2.82 -20.11 -4.51
C ARG A 28 -2.52 -18.66 -4.11
N PRO A 29 -3.52 -17.93 -3.62
CA PRO A 29 -3.30 -16.59 -3.10
C PRO A 29 -2.34 -16.62 -1.90
N SER A 30 -1.45 -15.62 -1.81
CA SER A 30 -0.52 -15.45 -0.69
C SER A 30 -1.23 -15.05 0.60
N GLN A 31 -2.36 -14.34 0.48
CA GLN A 31 -3.27 -14.01 1.57
C GLN A 31 -4.70 -14.29 1.13
N SER A 32 -5.48 -15.00 1.96
CA SER A 32 -6.86 -15.32 1.62
C SER A 32 -7.69 -15.60 2.87
N ASN A 33 -8.76 -14.83 3.04
CA ASN A 33 -9.80 -15.06 4.04
C ASN A 33 -11.17 -14.60 3.49
N GLN A 34 -12.19 -14.52 4.34
CA GLN A 34 -13.54 -14.08 3.91
C GLN A 34 -13.60 -12.60 3.44
N PHE A 35 -12.62 -11.79 3.81
CA PHE A 35 -12.56 -10.35 3.56
C PHE A 35 -11.75 -9.99 2.31
N GLY A 36 -10.98 -10.92 1.75
CA GLY A 36 -10.28 -10.70 0.49
C GLY A 36 -9.29 -11.79 0.13
N ARG A 37 -8.71 -11.64 -1.07
CA ARG A 37 -7.66 -12.50 -1.63
C ARG A 37 -6.58 -11.65 -2.27
N LEU A 38 -5.34 -12.11 -2.16
CA LEU A 38 -4.17 -11.48 -2.75
C LEU A 38 -3.35 -12.52 -3.50
N PHE A 39 -3.06 -12.25 -4.77
CA PHE A 39 -2.20 -13.05 -5.62
C PHE A 39 -0.95 -12.24 -5.95
N GLU A 40 0.24 -12.82 -5.88
CA GLU A 40 1.49 -12.06 -6.03
C GLU A 40 2.55 -12.91 -6.72
N THR A 41 3.17 -12.41 -7.79
CA THR A 41 4.33 -13.02 -8.46
C THR A 41 5.55 -12.16 -8.25
N ASP A 42 6.54 -12.72 -7.57
CA ASP A 42 7.80 -12.05 -7.27
C ASP A 42 8.82 -12.18 -8.43
N PRO A 43 9.92 -11.41 -8.39
CA PRO A 43 10.97 -11.48 -9.42
C PRO A 43 11.71 -12.82 -9.48
N LYS A 44 11.65 -13.66 -8.43
CA LYS A 44 12.32 -14.97 -8.38
C LYS A 44 11.48 -16.04 -9.09
N GLU A 45 10.17 -15.89 -9.09
CA GLU A 45 9.21 -16.79 -9.73
C GLU A 45 9.07 -16.55 -11.23
N CYS A 46 9.32 -15.32 -11.69
CA CYS A 46 9.17 -14.96 -13.10
C CYS A 46 10.38 -14.15 -13.61
N LYS A 47 11.18 -14.75 -14.50
CA LYS A 47 12.37 -14.11 -15.09
C LYS A 47 12.07 -12.78 -15.78
N GLN A 48 10.89 -12.64 -16.41
CA GLN A 48 10.44 -11.38 -17.02
C GLN A 48 10.39 -10.21 -16.01
N LEU A 49 10.08 -10.52 -14.75
CA LEU A 49 9.97 -9.55 -13.68
C LEU A 49 11.32 -9.33 -12.96
N GLN A 50 12.25 -10.27 -13.10
CA GLN A 50 13.59 -10.22 -12.49
C GLN A 50 14.41 -9.05 -13.02
N ASP A 51 14.48 -8.88 -14.34
CA ASP A 51 15.28 -7.84 -14.98
C ASP A 51 14.79 -6.41 -14.64
N LEU A 52 13.52 -6.29 -14.28
CA LEU A 52 12.86 -5.03 -13.92
C LEU A 52 12.78 -4.78 -12.41
N ASP A 53 13.24 -5.73 -11.59
CA ASP A 53 13.06 -5.74 -10.14
C ASP A 53 11.60 -5.40 -9.72
N LEU A 54 10.65 -6.11 -10.35
CA LEU A 54 9.22 -5.83 -10.26
C LEU A 54 8.46 -7.00 -9.62
N MET A 55 7.50 -6.72 -8.74
CA MET A 55 6.50 -7.71 -8.33
C MET A 55 5.14 -7.29 -8.84
N VAL A 56 4.39 -8.24 -9.40
CA VAL A 56 3.00 -8.00 -9.84
C VAL A 56 2.07 -8.66 -8.85
N SER A 57 1.09 -7.91 -8.36
CA SER A 57 0.10 -8.40 -7.40
C SER A 57 -1.33 -8.00 -7.79
N PHE A 58 -2.28 -8.84 -7.43
CA PHE A 58 -3.70 -8.59 -7.63
C PHE A 58 -4.45 -8.83 -6.33
N ALA A 59 -5.13 -7.80 -5.85
CA ALA A 59 -5.96 -7.86 -4.65
C ALA A 59 -7.44 -7.80 -5.04
N ASN A 60 -8.23 -8.74 -4.52
CA ASN A 60 -9.69 -8.71 -4.56
C ASN A 60 -10.19 -8.54 -3.12
N ILE A 61 -10.64 -7.33 -2.79
CA ILE A 61 -11.15 -6.97 -1.47
C ILE A 61 -12.67 -7.13 -1.49
N THR A 62 -13.20 -7.96 -0.61
CA THR A 62 -14.65 -8.21 -0.51
C THR A 62 -15.38 -6.91 -0.16
N LYS A 63 -16.58 -6.69 -0.71
CA LYS A 63 -17.41 -5.53 -0.39
C LYS A 63 -17.52 -5.32 1.13
N GLY A 64 -17.42 -4.07 1.57
CA GLY A 64 -17.44 -3.68 2.97
C GLY A 64 -16.24 -4.17 3.79
N SER A 65 -15.18 -4.64 3.13
CA SER A 65 -13.93 -5.09 3.75
C SER A 65 -12.78 -4.13 3.43
N MET A 66 -11.60 -4.39 3.99
CA MET A 66 -10.40 -3.62 3.73
C MET A 66 -9.16 -4.52 3.67
N ALA A 67 -8.17 -4.13 2.87
CA ALA A 67 -6.78 -4.44 3.13
C ALA A 67 -6.30 -3.52 4.25
N GLY A 68 -5.92 -4.11 5.38
CA GLY A 68 -5.49 -3.44 6.59
C GLY A 68 -4.28 -2.52 6.38
N PRO A 69 -3.97 -1.65 7.37
CA PRO A 69 -2.80 -0.80 7.30
C PRO A 69 -1.52 -1.66 7.26
N TYR A 70 -0.68 -1.40 6.27
CA TYR A 70 0.66 -1.99 6.13
C TYR A 70 1.59 -0.98 5.46
N TYR A 71 2.90 -1.24 5.50
CA TYR A 71 3.86 -0.55 4.65
C TYR A 71 4.83 -1.53 3.99
N ASN A 72 5.37 -1.15 2.84
CA ASN A 72 6.46 -1.88 2.18
C ASN A 72 7.80 -1.33 2.65
N SER A 73 8.74 -2.22 2.98
CA SER A 73 10.09 -1.86 3.45
C SER A 73 10.88 -1.00 2.44
N ARG A 74 10.81 -1.34 1.15
CA ARG A 74 11.58 -0.69 0.09
C ARG A 74 10.85 -0.56 -1.24
N ALA A 75 9.81 -1.36 -1.46
CA ALA A 75 9.08 -1.30 -2.73
C ALA A 75 8.13 -0.11 -2.77
N THR A 76 8.10 0.57 -3.91
CA THR A 76 7.08 1.57 -4.22
C THR A 76 5.96 0.90 -5.00
N LYS A 77 4.74 0.98 -4.47
CA LYS A 77 3.57 0.28 -5.02
C LYS A 77 2.74 1.22 -5.89
N ILE A 78 2.63 0.90 -7.17
CA ILE A 78 1.77 1.57 -8.14
C ILE A 78 0.51 0.72 -8.30
N SER A 79 -0.63 1.23 -7.87
CA SER A 79 -1.89 0.49 -7.81
C SER A 79 -2.90 1.05 -8.81
N VAL A 80 -3.49 0.17 -9.61
CA VAL A 80 -4.49 0.48 -10.64
C VAL A 80 -5.79 -0.23 -10.28
N VAL A 81 -6.88 0.53 -10.17
CA VAL A 81 -8.20 -0.03 -9.89
C VAL A 81 -8.78 -0.61 -11.17
N ILE A 82 -9.09 -1.91 -11.14
CA ILE A 82 -9.63 -2.64 -12.30
C ILE A 82 -11.16 -2.69 -12.25
N GLU A 83 -11.72 -2.99 -11.08
CA GLU A 83 -13.15 -3.11 -10.88
C GLU A 83 -13.54 -2.64 -9.48
N GLY A 84 -14.78 -2.14 -9.34
CA GLY A 84 -15.36 -1.79 -8.06
C GLY A 84 -15.06 -0.37 -7.60
N GLU A 85 -15.45 -0.08 -6.37
CA GLU A 85 -15.37 1.25 -5.78
C GLU A 85 -14.90 1.16 -4.34
N GLY A 86 -14.24 2.23 -3.86
CA GLY A 86 -13.71 2.29 -2.51
C GLY A 86 -12.94 3.57 -2.26
N TYR A 87 -12.01 3.51 -1.32
CA TYR A 87 -11.05 4.57 -1.05
C TYR A 87 -9.78 4.00 -0.43
N PHE A 88 -8.69 4.74 -0.48
CA PHE A 88 -7.49 4.43 0.28
C PHE A 88 -7.16 5.56 1.25
N GLU A 89 -6.42 5.22 2.28
CA GLU A 89 -5.80 6.18 3.20
C GLU A 89 -4.32 5.86 3.33
N MET A 90 -3.50 6.91 3.39
CA MET A 90 -2.04 6.80 3.50
C MET A 90 -1.49 7.86 4.44
N ALA A 91 -0.54 7.47 5.28
CA ALA A 91 0.20 8.40 6.15
C ALA A 91 1.48 8.86 5.44
N CYS A 92 1.65 10.18 5.30
CA CYS A 92 2.80 10.77 4.61
C CYS A 92 3.53 11.80 5.48
N PRO A 93 4.80 11.55 5.86
CA PRO A 93 5.57 12.53 6.64
C PRO A 93 6.11 13.69 5.80
N HIS A 94 6.25 13.51 4.49
CA HIS A 94 6.90 14.47 3.59
C HIS A 94 6.08 15.74 3.31
N LEU A 95 4.75 15.68 3.47
CA LEU A 95 3.86 16.82 3.23
C LEU A 95 3.68 17.70 4.48
N SER A 96 4.15 17.26 5.65
CA SER A 96 3.95 17.98 6.91
C SER A 96 4.73 19.30 7.06
N SER A 97 5.64 19.61 6.13
CA SER A 97 6.53 20.79 6.21
C SER A 97 6.15 21.97 5.29
N SER A 98 5.12 21.86 4.46
CA SER A 98 4.78 22.89 3.46
C SER A 98 3.73 23.92 3.92
N GLY A 99 3.11 23.75 5.10
CA GLY A 99 2.07 24.65 5.62
C GLY A 99 2.54 26.01 6.19
N SER A 100 3.80 26.41 6.03
CA SER A 100 4.30 27.69 6.58
C SER A 100 5.35 28.43 5.74
N ARG A 101 5.33 28.26 4.41
CA ARG A 101 6.16 29.06 3.48
C ARG A 101 5.37 29.96 2.52
N GLY A 102 4.24 30.51 2.98
CA GLY A 102 3.49 31.53 2.27
C GLY A 102 3.20 32.74 3.17
N GLN A 103 3.89 33.84 2.88
CA GLN A 103 3.65 35.22 3.35
C GLN A 103 3.78 35.52 4.85
N ARG A 104 4.95 36.05 5.23
CA ARG A 104 5.10 37.27 6.05
C ARG A 104 6.57 37.70 5.98
N GLU A 105 6.90 38.49 4.97
CA GLU A 105 7.97 39.47 5.13
C GLU A 105 7.48 40.48 6.17
N GLY A 106 8.14 40.55 7.32
CA GLY A 106 7.76 41.49 8.35
C GLY A 106 8.25 41.15 9.76
N SER A 107 9.37 41.77 10.11
CA SER A 107 9.85 42.06 11.47
C SER A 107 10.41 40.90 12.32
N GLY A 108 11.55 41.21 12.93
CA GLY A 108 12.40 40.28 13.65
C GLY A 108 11.81 39.78 14.96
N SER A 109 12.14 38.54 15.25
CA SER A 109 12.09 37.93 16.58
C SER A 109 12.78 36.59 16.47
N SER A 110 13.86 36.41 17.23
CA SER A 110 14.59 35.16 17.40
C SER A 110 13.67 34.07 17.96
N ARG A 111 12.86 33.45 17.10
CA ARG A 111 12.11 32.25 17.47
C ARG A 111 13.10 31.09 17.42
N ARG A 112 13.54 30.65 18.61
CA ARG A 112 13.99 29.28 18.85
C ARG A 112 13.10 28.36 18.02
N ARG A 113 13.66 27.77 16.96
CA ARG A 113 13.01 26.70 16.22
C ARG A 113 12.87 25.56 17.21
N SER A 114 11.74 25.50 17.93
CA SER A 114 11.24 24.23 18.41
C SER A 114 11.13 23.38 17.15
N ARG A 115 12.06 22.45 16.97
CA ARG A 115 11.97 21.42 15.94
C ARG A 115 10.75 20.60 16.34
N SER A 116 9.56 21.03 15.90
CA SER A 116 8.37 20.18 15.93
C SER A 116 8.79 18.86 15.30
N GLY A 117 8.55 17.76 16.01
CA GLY A 117 8.86 16.43 15.48
C GLY A 117 8.18 16.20 14.13
N PRO A 118 8.62 15.18 13.37
CA PRO A 118 7.95 14.81 12.14
C PRO A 118 6.46 14.59 12.39
N SER A 119 5.61 15.21 11.56
CA SER A 119 4.16 15.01 11.59
C SER A 119 3.76 14.22 10.34
N TYR A 120 2.68 13.44 10.44
CA TYR A 120 2.13 12.69 9.31
C TYR A 120 0.88 13.39 8.82
N GLN A 121 0.82 13.66 7.52
CA GLN A 121 -0.40 14.10 6.86
C GLN A 121 -1.19 12.89 6.38
N GLN A 122 -2.50 12.90 6.63
CA GLN A 122 -3.41 11.93 6.05
C GLN A 122 -3.65 12.29 4.58
N ILE A 123 -3.30 11.37 3.70
CA ILE A 123 -3.66 11.40 2.28
C ILE A 123 -4.82 10.44 2.08
N ARG A 124 -5.87 10.89 1.41
CA ARG A 124 -7.05 10.08 1.13
C ARG A 124 -7.51 10.31 -0.30
N GLY A 125 -7.91 9.23 -0.96
CA GLY A 125 -8.43 9.31 -2.32
C GLY A 125 -9.55 8.29 -2.54
N ARG A 126 -10.59 8.70 -3.27
CA ARG A 126 -11.61 7.78 -3.77
C ARG A 126 -11.02 6.88 -4.84
N LEU A 127 -11.56 5.68 -4.96
CA LEU A 127 -11.14 4.67 -5.92
C LEU A 127 -12.34 4.24 -6.76
N ARG A 128 -12.15 4.25 -8.08
CA ARG A 128 -13.06 3.73 -9.11
C ARG A 128 -12.23 3.19 -10.27
N PRO A 129 -12.79 2.38 -11.19
CA PRO A 129 -12.03 1.78 -12.28
C PRO A 129 -11.24 2.81 -13.09
N GLY A 130 -9.99 2.48 -13.42
CA GLY A 130 -9.06 3.34 -14.13
C GLY A 130 -8.28 4.34 -13.26
N MET A 131 -8.62 4.49 -11.97
CA MET A 131 -7.81 5.31 -11.06
C MET A 131 -6.49 4.62 -10.71
N VAL A 132 -5.44 5.44 -10.59
CA VAL A 132 -4.10 5.02 -10.17
C VAL A 132 -3.74 5.76 -8.89
N PHE A 133 -3.18 5.06 -7.92
CA PHE A 133 -2.56 5.68 -6.74
C PHE A 133 -1.21 5.02 -6.45
N VAL A 134 -0.29 5.80 -5.88
CA VAL A 134 1.08 5.36 -5.60
C VAL A 134 1.33 5.44 -4.10
N ALA A 135 1.77 4.33 -3.52
CA ALA A 135 2.24 4.26 -2.15
C ALA A 135 3.77 4.08 -2.16
N PRO A 136 4.55 5.14 -1.86
CA PRO A 136 5.99 5.03 -1.77
C PRO A 136 6.42 4.09 -0.64
N ALA A 137 7.64 3.57 -0.73
CA ALA A 137 8.23 2.76 0.32
C ALA A 137 8.16 3.47 1.69
N GLY A 138 7.94 2.69 2.75
CA GLY A 138 7.84 3.19 4.12
C GLY A 138 6.55 3.93 4.47
N HIS A 139 5.62 4.16 3.52
CA HIS A 139 4.36 4.86 3.79
C HIS A 139 3.26 3.86 4.18
N PRO A 140 2.69 3.95 5.40
CA PRO A 140 1.53 3.17 5.79
C PRO A 140 0.34 3.44 4.89
N VAL A 141 -0.25 2.40 4.32
CA VAL A 141 -1.42 2.47 3.43
C VAL A 141 -2.47 1.44 3.83
N ALA A 142 -3.75 1.83 3.76
CA ALA A 142 -4.90 0.96 3.88
C ALA A 142 -5.84 1.18 2.67
N VAL A 143 -6.47 0.11 2.19
CA VAL A 143 -7.38 0.16 1.02
C VAL A 143 -8.71 -0.45 1.39
N ILE A 144 -9.80 0.31 1.23
CA ILE A 144 -11.12 -0.03 1.73
C ILE A 144 -12.08 -0.17 0.56
N ALA A 145 -12.76 -1.31 0.47
CA ALA A 145 -13.83 -1.53 -0.50
C ALA A 145 -15.13 -0.86 -0.06
N SER A 146 -15.90 -0.35 -1.02
CA SER A 146 -17.26 0.09 -0.79
C SER A 146 -18.15 -1.06 -0.26
N ARG A 147 -19.30 -0.72 0.33
CA ARG A 147 -20.27 -1.72 0.81
C ARG A 147 -21.04 -2.41 -0.33
N ASN A 148 -21.00 -1.84 -1.52
CA ASN A 148 -21.86 -2.23 -2.64
C ASN A 148 -21.20 -3.31 -3.49
N LYS A 149 -19.89 -3.19 -3.75
CA LYS A 149 -19.14 -4.06 -4.65
C LYS A 149 -17.76 -4.37 -4.10
N ASN A 150 -17.23 -5.54 -4.48
CA ASN A 150 -15.83 -5.85 -4.24
C ASN A 150 -14.95 -4.83 -4.97
N LEU A 151 -13.73 -4.63 -4.47
CA LEU A 151 -12.72 -3.77 -5.08
C LEU A 151 -11.57 -4.63 -5.57
N GLN A 152 -11.29 -4.57 -6.87
CA GLN A 152 -10.18 -5.29 -7.51
C GLN A 152 -9.08 -4.32 -7.91
N VAL A 153 -7.86 -4.57 -7.46
CA VAL A 153 -6.71 -3.69 -7.65
C VAL A 153 -5.53 -4.51 -8.17
N LEU A 154 -5.02 -4.14 -9.34
CA LEU A 154 -3.76 -4.62 -9.89
C LEU A 154 -2.65 -3.71 -9.40
N CYS A 155 -1.55 -4.26 -8.91
CA CYS A 155 -0.46 -3.46 -8.35
C CYS A 155 0.90 -3.93 -8.86
N PHE A 156 1.76 -2.95 -9.14
CA PHE A 156 3.14 -3.12 -9.53
C PHE A 156 4.03 -2.58 -8.41
N ASP A 157 4.79 -3.47 -7.78
CA ASP A 157 5.72 -3.13 -6.71
C ASP A 157 7.12 -3.02 -7.33
N VAL A 158 7.61 -1.79 -7.48
CA VAL A 158 8.93 -1.46 -8.02
C VAL A 158 9.97 -1.55 -6.90
N ASN A 159 11.17 -2.07 -7.20
CA ASN A 159 12.21 -2.41 -6.23
C ASN A 159 11.77 -3.56 -5.30
N ALA A 160 11.25 -4.63 -5.89
CA ALA A 160 10.61 -5.73 -5.17
C ALA A 160 11.60 -6.71 -4.51
N GLN A 161 12.83 -6.83 -4.99
CA GLN A 161 13.80 -7.79 -4.51
C GLN A 161 14.17 -7.49 -3.06
N GLY A 162 13.90 -8.44 -2.17
CA GLY A 162 14.10 -8.27 -0.73
C GLY A 162 13.11 -7.31 -0.07
N ASN A 163 12.03 -6.91 -0.74
CA ASN A 163 10.97 -6.15 -0.12
C ASN A 163 10.17 -7.03 0.85
N ILE A 164 10.06 -6.57 2.09
CA ILE A 164 9.17 -7.13 3.11
C ILE A 164 7.96 -6.21 3.25
N ARG A 165 6.78 -6.81 3.37
CA ARG A 165 5.54 -6.12 3.73
C ARG A 165 5.30 -6.25 5.23
N PHE A 166 5.17 -5.13 5.93
CA PHE A 166 4.96 -5.10 7.37
C PHE A 166 3.52 -4.69 7.69
N PRO A 167 2.66 -5.62 8.14
CA PRO A 167 1.32 -5.29 8.62
C PRO A 167 1.39 -4.48 9.92
N LEU A 168 0.53 -3.47 10.05
CA LEU A 168 0.38 -2.65 11.26
C LEU A 168 -0.84 -3.05 12.10
N ALA A 169 -1.67 -3.94 11.59
CA ALA A 169 -2.81 -4.51 12.28
C ALA A 169 -3.02 -5.97 11.85
N GLY A 170 -3.83 -6.70 12.63
CA GLY A 170 -4.06 -8.12 12.45
C GLY A 170 -3.11 -9.00 13.23
N LYS A 171 -3.31 -10.31 13.11
CA LYS A 171 -2.60 -11.32 13.91
C LYS A 171 -1.08 -11.19 13.84
N ASN A 172 -0.54 -10.96 12.64
CA ASN A 172 0.90 -10.89 12.36
C ASN A 172 1.41 -9.44 12.18
N ASN A 173 0.89 -8.50 12.98
CA ASN A 173 1.36 -7.12 12.92
C ASN A 173 2.73 -6.95 13.58
N ILE A 174 3.54 -6.03 13.07
CA ILE A 174 4.92 -5.80 13.54
C ILE A 174 5.01 -5.36 15.01
N VAL A 175 3.97 -4.72 15.55
CA VAL A 175 3.97 -4.25 16.95
C VAL A 175 3.88 -5.43 17.92
N ASN A 176 3.27 -6.54 17.53
CA ASN A 176 3.22 -7.76 18.34
C ASN A 176 4.62 -8.35 18.58
N GLU A 177 5.55 -8.17 17.63
CA GLU A 177 6.92 -8.69 17.67
C GLU A 177 7.85 -7.91 18.61
N PHE A 178 7.44 -6.73 19.10
CA PHE A 178 8.27 -5.96 20.02
C PHE A 178 8.34 -6.61 21.40
N GLU A 179 9.50 -6.50 22.04
CA GLU A 179 9.67 -6.86 23.45
C GLU A 179 8.71 -6.08 24.35
N LYS A 180 8.35 -6.68 25.48
CA LYS A 180 7.38 -6.11 26.42
C LYS A 180 7.79 -4.71 26.87
N GLU A 181 9.06 -4.54 27.24
CA GLU A 181 9.65 -3.31 27.73
C GLU A 181 9.67 -2.23 26.63
N ALA A 182 9.92 -2.63 25.38
CA ALA A 182 9.86 -1.73 24.24
C ALA A 182 8.44 -1.19 24.01
N LYS A 183 7.40 -2.04 24.16
CA LYS A 183 6.00 -1.60 24.10
C LYS A 183 5.69 -0.61 25.24
N GLU A 184 6.15 -0.90 26.46
CA GLU A 184 5.92 -0.02 27.62
C GLU A 184 6.54 1.36 27.42
N LEU A 185 7.78 1.42 26.96
CA LEU A 185 8.49 2.68 26.70
C LEU A 185 7.92 3.44 25.51
N ALA A 186 7.60 2.76 24.40
CA ALA A 186 7.13 3.41 23.18
C ALA A 186 5.73 4.00 23.33
N PHE A 187 4.82 3.28 24.00
CA PHE A 187 3.44 3.73 24.18
C PHE A 187 3.24 4.51 25.47
N ASN A 188 4.16 4.41 26.44
CA ASN A 188 3.99 4.95 27.80
C ASN A 188 2.73 4.38 28.50
N PHE A 189 2.48 3.08 28.30
CA PHE A 189 1.37 2.31 28.86
C PHE A 189 1.83 0.90 29.23
N PRO A 190 1.20 0.22 30.20
CA PRO A 190 1.54 -1.18 30.51
C PRO A 190 1.42 -2.09 29.29
N ALA A 191 2.39 -2.98 29.06
CA ALA A 191 2.42 -3.83 27.87
C ALA A 191 1.15 -4.65 27.69
N ARG A 192 0.55 -5.13 28.80
CA ARG A 192 -0.71 -5.90 28.75
C ARG A 192 -1.86 -5.15 28.07
N GLU A 193 -1.93 -3.82 28.25
CA GLU A 193 -2.98 -2.99 27.65
C GLU A 193 -2.69 -2.77 26.15
N VAL A 194 -1.42 -2.57 25.82
CA VAL A 194 -0.96 -2.46 24.43
C VAL A 194 -1.22 -3.77 23.67
N GLU A 195 -0.84 -4.90 24.26
CA GLU A 195 -1.05 -6.23 23.66
C GLU A 195 -2.53 -6.55 23.50
N LYS A 196 -3.39 -6.13 24.44
CA LYS A 196 -4.84 -6.27 24.31
C LYS A 196 -5.36 -5.54 23.07
N ILE A 197 -4.76 -4.43 22.65
CA ILE A 197 -5.15 -3.73 21.43
C ILE A 197 -4.67 -4.49 20.18
N PHE A 198 -3.37 -4.79 20.11
CA PHE A 198 -2.76 -5.36 18.90
C PHE A 198 -3.02 -6.87 18.70
N ARG A 199 -3.54 -7.57 19.71
CA ARG A 199 -3.95 -8.98 19.62
C ARG A 199 -5.47 -9.19 19.53
N ASN A 200 -6.26 -8.12 19.39
CA ASN A 200 -7.73 -8.22 19.29
C ASN A 200 -8.26 -8.32 17.85
N GLN A 201 -7.40 -8.70 16.90
CA GLN A 201 -7.77 -8.95 15.50
C GLN A 201 -7.16 -10.27 15.05
N ASP A 202 -7.98 -11.32 14.99
CA ASP A 202 -7.53 -12.69 14.70
C ASP A 202 -7.26 -12.95 13.20
N GLN A 203 -7.73 -12.06 12.33
CA GLN A 203 -7.51 -12.18 10.89
C GLN A 203 -6.15 -11.63 10.48
N GLU A 204 -5.72 -11.99 9.28
CA GLU A 204 -4.49 -11.53 8.66
C GLU A 204 -4.80 -10.74 7.39
N PHE A 205 -4.11 -9.61 7.23
CA PHE A 205 -4.12 -8.71 6.07
C PHE A 205 -5.47 -8.09 5.67
N PHE A 206 -6.51 -8.89 5.43
CA PHE A 206 -7.85 -8.41 5.11
C PHE A 206 -8.79 -8.48 6.33
N PHE A 207 -9.52 -7.38 6.57
CA PHE A 207 -10.39 -7.17 7.73
C PHE A 207 -11.78 -6.69 7.31
N PRO A 208 -12.80 -6.78 8.19
CA PRO A 208 -14.02 -6.02 8.00
C PRO A 208 -13.69 -4.52 7.92
N GLY A 209 -14.30 -3.83 6.95
CA GLY A 209 -14.14 -2.40 6.76
C GLY A 209 -15.00 -1.60 7.76
N PRO A 210 -14.76 -0.28 7.86
CA PRO A 210 -15.43 0.56 8.85
C PRO A 210 -16.95 0.62 8.64
N SER A 211 -17.68 0.63 9.76
CA SER A 211 -19.15 0.71 9.82
C SER A 211 -19.73 1.97 9.18
N ARG A 212 -19.02 3.11 9.31
CA ARG A 212 -19.39 4.39 8.72
C ARG A 212 -18.43 4.71 7.58
N GLN A 213 -18.97 4.98 6.39
CA GLN A 213 -18.19 5.62 5.34
C GLN A 213 -17.99 7.09 5.75
N PRO A 214 -16.76 7.63 5.75
CA PRO A 214 -16.58 9.02 6.14
C PRO A 214 -17.25 9.94 5.11
N GLU A 215 -18.13 10.83 5.58
CA GLU A 215 -18.74 11.91 4.80
C GLU A 215 -17.66 12.87 4.27
N GLU A 216 -17.94 13.47 3.10
CA GLU A 216 -17.02 14.34 2.37
C GLU A 216 -16.74 15.65 3.11
N GLY A 217 -15.49 15.82 3.54
CA GLY A 217 -14.93 17.12 3.89
C GLY A 217 -13.79 17.52 2.95
N GLY A 218 -14.11 18.26 1.89
CA GLY A 218 -13.25 19.34 1.38
C GLY A 218 -12.06 19.02 0.47
N ARG A 219 -12.28 19.36 -0.83
CA ARG A 219 -11.34 19.91 -1.83
C ARG A 219 -10.23 19.01 -2.36
N ALA A 220 -10.50 18.47 -3.56
CA ALA A 220 -9.46 18.30 -4.57
C ALA A 220 -8.78 19.66 -4.81
N PHE A 221 -7.45 19.67 -4.81
CA PHE A 221 -6.71 20.81 -5.33
C PHE A 221 -6.96 20.86 -6.84
N GLU A 222 -7.58 21.95 -7.30
CA GLU A 222 -7.47 22.43 -8.69
C GLU A 222 -6.03 22.87 -8.99
#